data_AF-A0A256A876-F1
#
_entry.id   AF-A0A256A876-F1
#
_cell.length_a   1.000
_cell.length_b   1.000
_cell.length_c   1.000
_cell.angle_alpha   90.00
_cell.angle_beta   90.00
_cell.angle_gamma   90.00
#
_symmetry.space_group_name_H-M   'P 1'
#
loop_
_entity.id
_entity.type
_entity.pdbx_description
1 polymer ?
#
loop_
_entity_poly.entity_id
_entity_poly.type
_entity_poly.pdbx_seq_one_letter_code
_entity_poly.pdbx_strand_id
1 'polypeptide(L)'
;MRYIFIFLLSFFLANAQEKIVGTFDFYNQKVNYTTYNYKDRIYPVNKFFIFINQDENVVKCLKNKHVKPFFLTIPATIPKDKYEQLFLEFYIYITNRTKLIDSYMYVIADKKYTRLYEEQLKKEKQSSGEFTHNIKNEYLNLNVNEICNLLKTQ
;
A
#
# COMPACT_ATOMS: atom_id res chain seq x y z
N MET A 1 -2.39 53.21 -5.42
CA MET A 1 -2.84 51.81 -5.25
C MET A 1 -1.88 50.86 -5.97
N ARG A 2 -0.78 50.53 -5.31
CA ARG A 2 0.13 49.44 -5.70
C ARG A 2 0.01 48.40 -4.57
N TYR A 3 0.26 47.12 -4.82
CA TYR A 3 0.21 46.00 -3.84
C TYR A 3 -1.13 45.28 -3.64
N ILE A 4 -1.85 44.89 -4.70
CA ILE A 4 -2.81 43.76 -4.58
C ILE A 4 -2.73 42.92 -5.86
N PHE A 5 -1.61 42.23 -6.11
CA PHE A 5 -1.54 41.25 -7.20
C PHE A 5 -0.44 40.18 -7.02
N ILE A 6 -0.13 39.79 -5.77
CA ILE A 6 0.87 38.73 -5.49
C ILE A 6 0.29 37.57 -4.66
N PHE A 7 -1.00 37.59 -4.30
CA PHE A 7 -1.59 36.52 -3.48
C PHE A 7 -2.27 35.39 -4.27
N LEU A 8 -2.28 35.45 -5.61
CA LEU A 8 -2.99 34.49 -6.46
C LEU A 8 -2.12 33.39 -7.08
N LEU A 9 -0.79 33.44 -6.95
CA LEU A 9 0.11 32.42 -7.52
C LEU A 9 0.53 31.31 -6.55
N SER A 10 0.30 31.47 -5.24
CA SER A 10 0.75 30.52 -4.21
C SER A 10 -0.24 29.39 -3.92
N PHE A 11 -1.43 29.36 -4.53
CA PHE A 11 -2.46 28.35 -4.25
C PHE A 11 -2.41 27.10 -5.15
N PHE A 12 -1.56 27.05 -6.18
CA PHE A 12 -1.59 25.97 -7.18
C PHE A 12 -0.52 24.88 -7.03
N LEU A 13 0.23 24.84 -5.93
CA LEU A 13 1.17 23.76 -5.62
C LEU A 13 0.75 22.91 -4.41
N ALA A 14 -0.56 22.76 -4.19
CA ALA A 14 -1.04 21.69 -3.32
C ALA A 14 -0.77 20.36 -4.05
N ASN A 15 0.18 19.57 -3.54
CA ASN A 15 0.41 18.19 -3.98
C ASN A 15 -0.86 17.37 -3.74
N ALA A 16 -1.80 17.41 -4.68
CA ALA A 16 -3.09 16.74 -4.57
C ALA A 16 -2.88 15.25 -4.80
N GLN A 17 -3.10 14.47 -3.74
CA GLN A 17 -3.18 13.03 -3.80
C GLN A 17 -4.59 12.62 -4.23
N GLU A 18 -4.70 11.77 -5.24
CA GLU A 18 -5.94 11.24 -5.79
C GLU A 18 -6.26 9.90 -5.14
N LYS A 19 -7.47 9.77 -4.57
CA LYS A 19 -8.00 8.50 -4.06
C LYS A 19 -8.53 7.68 -5.24
N ILE A 20 -8.07 6.44 -5.35
CA ILE A 20 -8.52 5.48 -6.36
C ILE A 20 -9.12 4.29 -5.63
N VAL A 21 -10.36 3.95 -5.99
CA VAL A 21 -11.01 2.72 -5.55
C VAL A 21 -10.86 1.69 -6.67
N GLY A 22 -10.23 0.57 -6.37
CA GLY A 22 -10.05 -0.54 -7.29
C GLY A 22 -10.78 -1.79 -6.81
N THR A 23 -10.90 -2.75 -7.72
CA THR A 23 -11.48 -4.07 -7.43
C THR A 23 -10.56 -5.15 -7.99
N PHE A 24 -10.44 -6.27 -7.29
CA PHE A 24 -9.84 -7.48 -7.83
C PHE A 24 -10.75 -8.68 -7.57
N ASP A 25 -10.62 -9.71 -8.39
CA ASP A 25 -11.44 -10.91 -8.28
C ASP A 25 -10.75 -11.92 -7.36
N PHE A 26 -11.50 -12.44 -6.39
CA PHE A 26 -11.09 -13.52 -5.50
C PHE A 26 -12.26 -14.50 -5.35
N TYR A 27 -12.08 -15.76 -5.77
CA TYR A 27 -13.12 -16.80 -5.71
C TYR A 27 -14.47 -16.33 -6.29
N ASN A 28 -14.45 -15.74 -7.49
CA ASN A 28 -15.64 -15.19 -8.19
C ASN A 28 -16.35 -14.05 -7.44
N GLN A 29 -15.71 -13.43 -6.45
CA GLN A 29 -16.20 -12.25 -5.76
C GLN A 29 -15.27 -11.06 -6.02
N LYS A 30 -15.86 -9.87 -6.19
CA LYS A 30 -15.09 -8.63 -6.29
C LYS A 30 -14.76 -8.13 -4.90
N VAL A 31 -13.47 -7.96 -4.63
CA VAL A 31 -12.95 -7.40 -3.39
C VAL A 31 -12.44 -6.00 -3.67
N ASN A 32 -12.95 -5.02 -2.91
CA ASN A 32 -12.59 -3.62 -3.06
C ASN A 32 -11.27 -3.33 -2.33
N TYR A 33 -10.48 -2.43 -2.91
CA TYR A 33 -9.32 -1.85 -2.25
C TYR A 33 -9.22 -0.36 -2.58
N THR A 34 -8.62 0.41 -1.67
CA THR A 34 -8.30 1.83 -1.90
C THR A 34 -6.79 1.97 -2.11
N THR A 35 -6.37 2.78 -3.07
CA THR A 35 -4.99 3.25 -3.20
C THR A 35 -4.98 4.75 -3.41
N TYR A 36 -3.83 5.37 -3.18
CA TYR A 36 -3.66 6.79 -3.38
C TYR A 36 -2.47 7.08 -4.30
N ASN A 37 -2.70 7.89 -5.34
CA ASN A 37 -1.67 8.28 -6.29
C ASN A 37 -1.44 9.79 -6.23
N TYR A 38 -0.20 10.24 -6.41
CA TYR A 38 0.06 11.66 -6.66
C TYR A 38 -0.25 11.97 -8.13
N LYS A 39 -0.84 13.15 -8.40
CA LYS A 39 -1.17 13.59 -9.77
C LYS A 39 0.06 13.67 -10.69
N ASP A 40 1.24 13.91 -10.12
CA ASP A 40 2.51 13.89 -10.85
C ASP A 40 2.96 12.45 -11.09
N ARG A 41 2.59 11.88 -12.24
CA ARG A 41 2.79 10.46 -12.62
C ARG A 41 4.25 10.04 -12.88
N ILE A 42 5.24 10.85 -12.52
CA ILE A 42 6.63 10.69 -12.97
C ILE A 42 7.53 9.99 -11.93
N TYR A 43 7.07 9.79 -10.69
CA TYR A 43 7.93 9.26 -9.63
C TYR A 43 7.90 7.73 -9.54
N PRO A 44 9.06 7.05 -9.55
CA PRO A 44 9.13 5.62 -9.28
C PRO A 44 8.71 5.34 -7.82
N VAL A 45 7.94 4.29 -7.63
CA VAL A 45 7.52 3.82 -6.29
C VAL A 45 8.68 3.03 -5.69
N ASN A 46 9.28 3.54 -4.62
CA ASN A 46 10.38 2.85 -3.95
C ASN A 46 9.86 1.95 -2.83
N LYS A 47 8.70 2.28 -2.26
CA LYS A 47 8.08 1.53 -1.16
C LYS A 47 6.57 1.49 -1.34
N PHE A 48 5.96 0.36 -0.99
CA PHE A 48 4.52 0.27 -0.91
C PHE A 48 4.08 -0.41 0.38
N PHE A 49 2.90 -0.03 0.84
CA PHE A 49 2.33 -0.46 2.10
C PHE A 49 0.99 -1.12 1.83
N ILE A 50 0.79 -2.33 2.36
CA ILE A 50 -0.49 -3.03 2.34
C ILE A 50 -1.07 -2.93 3.75
N PHE A 51 -2.16 -2.18 3.88
CA PHE A 51 -2.94 -2.02 5.10
C PHE A 51 -4.14 -2.97 5.05
N ILE A 52 -4.26 -3.90 6.00
CA ILE A 52 -5.35 -4.88 6.04
C ILE A 52 -6.23 -4.61 7.26
N ASN A 53 -7.51 -4.36 7.02
CA ASN A 53 -8.50 -4.01 8.07
C ASN A 53 -8.05 -2.83 8.95
N GLN A 54 -7.32 -1.86 8.38
CA GLN A 54 -6.89 -0.63 9.05
C GLN A 54 -7.62 0.58 8.48
N ASP A 55 -7.72 1.64 9.30
CA ASP A 55 -8.32 2.91 8.90
C ASP A 55 -7.42 3.70 7.93
N GLU A 56 -8.04 4.35 6.93
CA GLU A 56 -7.38 5.24 5.96
C GLU A 56 -6.88 6.56 6.60
N ASN A 57 -7.15 6.82 7.89
CA ASN A 57 -6.70 8.00 8.62
C ASN A 57 -5.16 8.22 8.57
N VAL A 58 -4.38 7.15 8.38
CA VAL A 58 -2.91 7.20 8.24
C VAL A 58 -2.44 7.85 6.93
N VAL A 59 -3.32 8.01 5.94
CA VAL A 59 -3.00 8.64 4.64
C VAL A 59 -2.47 10.07 4.82
N LYS A 60 -2.96 10.79 5.84
CA LYS A 60 -2.47 12.15 6.19
C LYS A 60 -0.97 12.20 6.51
N CYS A 61 -0.38 11.05 6.83
CA CYS A 61 1.04 10.90 7.14
C CYS A 61 1.87 10.49 5.93
N LEU A 62 1.24 10.07 4.84
CA LEU A 62 1.88 9.79 3.56
C LEU A 62 2.10 11.09 2.80
N LYS A 63 3.24 11.74 3.08
CA LYS A 63 3.67 12.96 2.40
C LYS A 63 4.68 12.69 1.27
N ASN A 64 5.19 11.46 1.16
CA ASN A 64 6.27 11.09 0.25
C ASN A 64 5.70 10.52 -1.07
N LYS A 65 6.07 11.14 -2.21
CA LYS A 65 5.65 10.75 -3.56
C LYS A 65 6.18 9.38 -4.02
N HIS A 66 7.20 8.85 -3.36
CA HIS A 66 7.79 7.53 -3.64
C HIS A 66 7.16 6.39 -2.85
N VAL A 67 6.11 6.67 -2.09
CA VAL A 67 5.39 5.70 -1.27
C VAL A 67 3.99 5.49 -1.82
N LYS A 68 3.58 4.21 -1.92
CA LYS A 68 2.24 3.86 -2.39
C LYS A 68 1.46 3.03 -1.36
N PRO A 69 0.36 3.55 -0.79
CA PRO A 69 -0.48 2.78 0.12
C PRO A 69 -1.57 2.01 -0.62
N PHE A 70 -1.86 0.81 -0.14
CA PHE A 70 -2.98 -0.02 -0.55
C PHE A 70 -3.76 -0.42 0.71
N PHE A 71 -5.03 -0.06 0.79
CA PHE A 71 -5.94 -0.42 1.88
C PHE A 71 -6.89 -1.50 1.40
N LEU A 72 -6.88 -2.63 2.10
CA LEU A 72 -7.72 -3.79 1.85
C LEU A 72 -8.59 -4.03 3.09
N THR A 73 -9.90 -3.96 2.91
CA THR A 73 -10.86 -4.41 3.92
C THR A 73 -11.38 -5.77 3.50
N ILE A 74 -11.13 -6.80 4.32
CA ILE A 74 -11.57 -8.16 4.00
C ILE A 74 -13.09 -8.24 4.20
N PRO A 75 -13.88 -8.57 3.16
CA PRO A 75 -15.32 -8.70 3.31
C PRO A 75 -15.68 -9.83 4.29
N ALA A 76 -16.72 -9.62 5.11
CA ALA A 76 -17.20 -10.63 6.04
C ALA A 76 -17.73 -11.91 5.35
N THR A 77 -18.00 -11.86 4.05
CA THR A 77 -18.41 -13.00 3.22
C THR A 77 -17.26 -13.97 2.93
N ILE A 78 -16.00 -13.53 3.07
CA ILE A 78 -14.84 -14.39 2.86
C ILE A 78 -14.66 -15.29 4.10
N PRO A 79 -14.50 -16.62 3.94
CA PRO A 79 -14.18 -17.50 5.04
C PRO A 79 -12.82 -17.16 5.68
N LYS A 80 -12.73 -17.24 7.02
CA LYS A 80 -11.51 -16.85 7.77
C LYS A 80 -10.26 -17.65 7.36
N ASP A 81 -10.43 -18.92 6.97
CA ASP A 81 -9.38 -19.80 6.48
C ASP A 81 -8.82 -19.37 5.11
N LYS A 82 -9.54 -18.51 4.38
CA LYS A 82 -9.13 -17.98 3.06
C LYS A 82 -8.44 -16.64 3.13
N TYR A 83 -8.32 -16.03 4.31
CA TYR A 83 -7.78 -14.68 4.45
C TYR A 83 -6.31 -14.56 4.02
N GLU A 84 -5.47 -15.56 4.33
CA GLU A 84 -4.07 -15.56 3.88
C GLU A 84 -3.97 -15.73 2.36
N GLN A 85 -4.86 -16.52 1.77
CA GLN A 85 -4.90 -16.71 0.33
C GLN A 85 -5.35 -15.42 -0.37
N LEU A 86 -6.33 -14.73 0.19
CA LEU A 86 -6.79 -13.43 -0.28
C LEU A 86 -5.65 -12.38 -0.23
N PHE A 87 -4.85 -12.36 0.83
CA PHE A 87 -3.68 -11.50 0.91
C PHE A 87 -2.66 -11.82 -0.20
N LEU A 88 -2.33 -13.10 -0.40
CA LEU A 88 -1.36 -13.52 -1.42
C LEU A 88 -1.83 -13.14 -2.84
N GLU A 89 -3.09 -13.42 -3.17
CA GLU A 89 -3.70 -13.05 -4.46
C GLU A 89 -3.73 -11.53 -4.65
N PHE A 90 -4.05 -10.78 -3.59
CA PHE A 90 -4.01 -9.32 -3.64
C PHE A 90 -2.61 -8.79 -3.88
N TYR A 91 -1.60 -9.34 -3.20
CA TYR A 91 -0.19 -9.01 -3.42
C TYR A 91 0.21 -9.23 -4.88
N ILE A 92 -0.05 -10.42 -5.41
CA ILE A 92 0.25 -10.77 -6.81
C ILE A 92 -0.45 -9.81 -7.77
N TYR A 93 -1.73 -9.50 -7.50
CA TYR A 93 -2.51 -8.58 -8.31
C TYR A 93 -1.88 -7.18 -8.37
N ILE A 94 -1.51 -6.58 -7.22
CA ILE A 94 -0.98 -5.22 -7.20
C ILE A 94 0.45 -5.15 -7.75
N THR A 95 1.31 -6.13 -7.49
CA THR A 95 2.71 -6.11 -7.97
C THR A 95 2.76 -6.26 -9.48
N ASN A 96 1.97 -7.17 -10.05
CA ASN A 96 1.91 -7.39 -11.49
C ASN A 96 1.34 -6.18 -12.25
N ARG A 97 0.32 -5.51 -11.69
CA ARG A 97 -0.35 -4.40 -12.39
C ARG A 97 0.32 -3.05 -12.22
N THR A 98 1.05 -2.83 -11.13
CA THR A 98 1.54 -1.49 -10.79
C THR A 98 3.06 -1.31 -10.83
N LYS A 99 3.79 -2.23 -11.48
CA LYS A 99 5.24 -2.19 -11.67
C LYS A 99 5.99 -1.96 -10.35
N LEU A 100 5.62 -2.70 -9.30
CA LEU A 100 6.22 -2.59 -7.96
C LEU A 100 7.41 -3.54 -7.78
N ILE A 101 7.97 -4.08 -8.87
CA ILE A 101 8.94 -5.21 -8.92
C ILE A 101 10.34 -4.85 -8.36
N ASP A 102 10.58 -3.58 -8.04
CA ASP A 102 11.79 -3.14 -7.31
C ASP A 102 11.48 -2.35 -6.03
N SER A 103 10.22 -2.36 -5.58
CA SER A 103 9.79 -1.60 -4.42
C SER A 103 9.87 -2.42 -3.12
N TYR A 104 10.20 -1.81 -1.98
CA TYR A 104 10.09 -2.47 -0.69
C TYR A 104 8.63 -2.60 -0.25
N MET A 105 8.21 -3.80 0.13
CA MET A 105 6.87 -4.06 0.65
C MET A 105 6.84 -3.99 2.18
N TYR A 106 5.80 -3.35 2.72
CA TYR A 106 5.45 -3.37 4.13
C TYR A 106 4.00 -3.79 4.30
N VAL A 107 3.69 -4.62 5.29
CA VAL A 107 2.32 -5.08 5.58
C VAL A 107 1.95 -4.64 6.99
N ILE A 108 0.82 -3.94 7.12
CA ILE A 108 0.29 -3.43 8.39
C ILE A 108 -1.12 -3.99 8.53
N ALA A 109 -1.34 -4.83 9.53
CA ALA A 109 -2.54 -5.63 9.63
C ALA A 109 -2.92 -5.90 11.09
N ASP A 110 -4.21 -6.18 11.32
CA ASP A 110 -4.76 -6.52 12.64
C ASP A 110 -4.32 -7.91 13.15
N LYS A 111 -3.98 -8.83 12.22
CA LYS A 111 -3.46 -10.16 12.51
C LYS A 111 -2.44 -10.60 11.46
N LYS A 112 -1.80 -11.76 11.67
CA LYS A 112 -0.87 -12.33 10.70
C LYS A 112 -1.63 -12.96 9.53
N TYR A 113 -1.38 -12.46 8.32
CA TYR A 113 -1.96 -12.95 7.05
C TYR A 113 -0.89 -13.50 6.06
N THR A 114 0.39 -13.46 6.45
CA THR A 114 1.54 -13.57 5.54
C THR A 114 2.11 -14.98 5.44
N ARG A 115 1.60 -15.98 6.17
CA ARG A 115 2.22 -17.32 6.21
C ARG A 115 2.31 -17.95 4.81
N LEU A 116 1.22 -17.93 4.04
CA LEU A 116 1.23 -18.43 2.66
C LEU A 116 2.19 -17.66 1.74
N TYR A 117 2.34 -16.36 1.96
CA TYR A 117 3.32 -15.54 1.24
C TYR A 117 4.76 -15.94 1.60
N GLU A 118 5.08 -16.11 2.89
CA GLU A 118 6.40 -16.56 3.35
C GLU A 118 6.75 -17.96 2.80
N GLU A 119 5.76 -18.86 2.73
CA GLU A 119 5.91 -20.19 2.11
C GLU A 119 6.19 -20.10 0.61
N GLN A 120 5.48 -19.22 -0.10
CA GLN A 120 5.69 -18.97 -1.52
C GLN A 120 7.11 -18.43 -1.78
N LEU A 121 7.54 -17.43 -1.01
CA LEU A 121 8.90 -16.89 -1.11
C LEU A 121 9.97 -17.95 -0.87
N LYS A 122 9.78 -18.85 0.10
CA LYS A 122 10.75 -19.93 0.37
C LYS A 122 10.88 -20.88 -0.81
N LYS A 123 9.77 -21.23 -1.46
CA LYS A 123 9.77 -22.08 -2.67
C LYS A 123 10.51 -21.38 -3.81
N GLU A 124 10.24 -20.10 -4.02
CA GLU A 124 10.86 -19.36 -5.12
C GLU A 124 12.37 -19.12 -4.88
N LYS A 125 12.78 -18.83 -3.64
CA LYS A 125 14.20 -18.72 -3.25
C LYS A 125 14.99 -20.00 -3.52
N GLN A 126 14.36 -21.17 -3.37
CA GLN A 126 14.99 -22.45 -3.69
C GLN A 126 15.15 -22.66 -5.21
N SER A 127 14.42 -21.92 -6.06
CA SER A 127 14.39 -22.12 -7.50
C SER A 127 15.14 -21.08 -8.35
N SER A 128 15.27 -19.81 -7.93
CA SER A 128 15.71 -18.72 -8.84
C SER A 128 16.76 -17.73 -8.31
N GLY A 129 17.37 -17.98 -7.14
CA GLY A 129 18.66 -17.36 -6.78
C GLY A 129 18.69 -15.87 -6.42
N GLU A 130 17.63 -15.08 -6.60
CA GLU A 130 17.61 -13.68 -6.14
C GLU A 130 16.18 -13.17 -5.89
N PHE A 131 15.98 -12.40 -4.83
CA PHE A 131 14.71 -11.70 -4.54
C PHE A 131 14.96 -10.26 -4.10
N THR A 132 14.50 -9.31 -4.91
CA THR A 132 13.98 -8.01 -4.45
C THR A 132 12.61 -8.28 -3.77
N HIS A 133 12.19 -7.50 -2.77
CA HIS A 133 10.96 -7.68 -1.94
C HIS A 133 11.05 -8.57 -0.66
N ASN A 134 11.97 -8.27 0.25
CA ASN A 134 11.79 -8.72 1.64
C ASN A 134 10.75 -7.83 2.35
N ILE A 135 9.73 -8.42 2.97
CA ILE A 135 8.88 -7.70 3.93
C ILE A 135 9.76 -7.37 5.12
N LYS A 136 10.05 -6.08 5.33
CA LYS A 136 11.05 -5.69 6.33
C LYS A 136 10.51 -5.71 7.77
N ASN A 137 9.19 -5.71 7.98
CA ASN A 137 8.53 -5.78 9.28
C ASN A 137 7.07 -6.24 9.09
N GLU A 138 6.77 -7.50 9.44
CA GLU A 138 5.55 -8.21 9.02
C GLU A 138 4.34 -8.05 9.93
N TYR A 139 4.52 -7.53 11.14
CA TYR A 139 3.41 -7.30 12.06
C TYR A 139 3.69 -6.09 12.95
N LEU A 140 2.84 -5.09 12.77
CA LEU A 140 2.90 -3.83 13.46
C LEU A 140 1.44 -3.47 13.72
N ASN A 141 0.89 -3.97 14.84
CA ASN A 141 -0.38 -3.49 15.38
C ASN A 141 -0.13 -2.11 15.98
N LEU A 142 0.11 -1.16 15.09
CA LEU A 142 0.50 0.19 15.39
C LEU A 142 -0.73 1.08 15.33
N ASN A 143 -0.86 1.96 16.30
CA ASN A 143 -1.82 3.03 16.22
C ASN A 143 -1.43 4.03 15.13
N VAL A 144 -2.35 4.93 14.78
CA VAL A 144 -2.14 5.93 13.73
C VAL A 144 -0.85 6.72 13.94
N ASN A 145 -0.51 7.13 15.16
CA ASN A 145 0.70 7.91 15.43
C ASN A 145 1.98 7.11 15.18
N GLU A 146 1.99 5.83 15.55
CA GLU A 146 3.11 4.94 15.32
C GLU A 146 3.33 4.65 13.84
N ILE A 147 2.24 4.41 13.09
CA ILE A 147 2.28 4.29 11.62
C ILE A 147 2.82 5.59 11.01
N CYS A 148 2.32 6.73 11.46
CA CYS A 148 2.76 8.04 11.00
C CYS A 148 4.23 8.31 11.31
N ASN A 149 4.74 7.85 12.45
CA ASN A 149 6.16 7.97 12.80
C ASN A 149 7.01 7.10 11.89
N LEU A 150 6.63 5.84 11.66
CA LEU A 150 7.31 4.94 10.72
C LEU A 150 7.38 5.52 9.30
N LEU A 151 6.33 6.24 8.89
CA LEU A 151 6.26 6.94 7.60
C LEU A 151 7.04 8.26 7.56
N LYS A 152 7.39 8.86 8.71
CA LYS A 152 8.14 10.14 8.83
C LYS A 152 9.65 9.96 8.96
N THR A 153 10.13 8.87 9.57
CA THR A 153 11.57 8.63 9.80
C THR A 153 12.33 8.07 8.59
N GLN A 154 11.79 8.22 7.37
CA GLN A 154 12.30 7.57 6.15
C GLN A 154 12.20 8.44 4.90
#